data_AF-X0Y6W2-F1
#
_entry.id   AF-X0Y6W2-F1
#
_cell.length_a   1.000
_cell.length_b   1.000
_cell.length_c   1.000
_cell.angle_alpha   90.00
_cell.angle_beta   90.00
_cell.angle_gamma   90.00
#
_symmetry.space_group_name_H-M   'P 1'
#
loop_
_entity.id
_entity.type
_entity.pdbx_description
1 polymer ?
#
loop_
_entity_poly.entity_id
_entity_poly.type
_entity_poly.pdbx_seq_one_letter_code
_entity_poly.pdbx_strand_id
1 'polypeptide(L)'
;GLNMNVLSAGQIPNVLSLREVLSQWLQHRIEVLVRRSTFRLKKIEHRLEVLDGYLIAYLNIDEVIRIVRREDDPKAKLIAKFKLSDVQAEAILNLRLRSLSRLEEIEIRGEHDKLSKELRALKQL
;
A
#
# COMPACT_ATOMS: atom_id res chain seq x y z
N GLY A 1 -30.53 19.49 35.82
CA GLY A 1 -30.87 18.33 34.97
C GLY A 1 -29.78 18.13 33.95
N LEU A 2 -29.32 16.90 33.74
CA LEU A 2 -28.32 16.58 32.72
C LEU A 2 -29.07 16.26 31.42
N ASN A 3 -28.89 17.07 30.37
CA ASN A 3 -29.50 16.82 29.06
C ASN A 3 -28.41 16.43 28.07
N MET A 4 -28.34 15.15 27.69
CA MET A 4 -27.42 14.65 26.66
C MET A 4 -28.05 14.84 25.28
N ASN A 5 -28.04 16.08 24.81
CA ASN A 5 -28.37 16.40 23.42
C ASN A 5 -27.13 16.11 22.55
N VAL A 6 -27.21 15.08 21.71
CA VAL A 6 -26.09 14.62 20.87
C VAL A 6 -26.55 14.55 19.43
N LEU A 7 -25.67 14.90 18.49
CA LEU A 7 -25.91 14.72 17.06
C LEU A 7 -25.72 13.23 16.72
N SER A 8 -26.83 12.51 16.58
CA SER A 8 -26.78 11.13 16.09
C SER A 8 -26.47 11.13 14.59
N ALA A 9 -25.49 10.30 14.19
CA ALA A 9 -24.97 10.24 12.81
C ALA A 9 -24.56 11.61 12.22
N GLY A 10 -24.29 12.61 13.07
CA GLY A 10 -23.91 13.97 12.66
C GLY A 10 -25.02 14.82 12.04
N GLN A 11 -26.28 14.38 12.03
CA GLN A 11 -27.34 15.06 11.27
C GLN A 11 -28.63 15.37 12.04
N ILE A 12 -28.97 14.59 13.08
CA ILE A 12 -30.24 14.78 13.82
C ILE A 12 -29.94 14.95 15.31
N PRO A 13 -30.30 16.09 15.93
CA PRO A 13 -30.21 16.27 17.37
C PRO A 13 -31.22 15.34 18.06
N ASN A 14 -30.72 14.45 18.92
CA ASN A 14 -31.57 13.57 19.72
C ASN A 14 -31.11 13.60 21.18
N VAL A 15 -32.07 13.45 22.09
CA VAL A 15 -31.76 13.18 23.50
C VAL A 15 -31.49 11.69 23.61
N LEU A 16 -30.24 11.34 23.89
CA LEU A 16 -29.81 9.95 23.99
C LEU A 16 -29.55 9.58 25.45
N SER A 17 -29.89 8.35 25.83
CA SER A 17 -29.44 7.72 27.06
C SER A 17 -27.94 7.42 27.01
N LEU A 18 -27.31 7.23 28.16
CA LEU A 18 -25.89 6.85 28.25
C LEU A 18 -25.59 5.58 27.45
N ARG A 19 -26.50 4.60 27.49
CA ARG A 19 -26.37 3.35 26.72
C ARG A 19 -26.32 3.62 25.22
N GLU A 20 -27.22 4.45 24.70
CA GLU A 20 -27.28 4.78 23.27
C GLU A 20 -26.05 5.57 22.82
N VAL A 21 -25.57 6.51 23.64
CA VAL A 21 -24.32 7.25 23.38
C VAL A 21 -23.14 6.30 23.27
N LEU A 22 -22.99 5.36 24.22
CA LEU A 22 -21.90 4.38 24.19
C LEU A 22 -22.00 3.43 23.00
N SER A 23 -23.20 2.95 22.65
CA SER A 23 -23.42 2.10 21.47
C SER A 23 -23.09 2.84 20.17
N GLN A 24 -23.54 4.09 20.00
CA GLN A 24 -23.23 4.89 18.82
C GLN A 24 -21.74 5.22 18.73
N TRP A 25 -21.09 5.51 19.86
CA TRP A 25 -19.65 5.74 19.90
C TRP A 25 -18.86 4.49 19.50
N LEU A 26 -19.24 3.31 20.02
CA LEU A 26 -18.60 2.05 19.65
C LEU A 26 -18.77 1.73 18.15
N GLN A 27 -19.97 1.93 17.62
CA GLN A 27 -20.26 1.73 16.20
C GLN A 27 -19.39 2.64 15.33
N HIS A 28 -19.34 3.93 15.64
CA HIS A 28 -18.48 4.88 14.94
C HIS A 28 -16.99 4.50 15.07
N ARG A 29 -16.57 4.03 16.25
CA ARG A 29 -15.19 3.61 16.47
C ARG A 29 -14.81 2.43 15.59
N ILE A 30 -15.69 1.45 15.45
CA ILE A 30 -15.49 0.30 14.55
C ILE A 30 -15.36 0.78 13.10
N GLU A 31 -16.25 1.65 12.63
CA GLU A 31 -16.19 2.19 11.26
C GLU A 31 -14.87 2.91 10.97
N VAL A 32 -14.42 3.76 11.90
CA VAL A 32 -13.14 4.47 11.79
C VAL A 32 -11.97 3.49 11.75
N LEU A 33 -12.00 2.44 12.59
CA LEU A 33 -10.95 1.41 12.60
C LEU A 33 -10.91 0.65 11.28
N VAL A 34 -12.05 0.22 10.74
CA VAL A 34 -12.13 -0.46 9.43
C VAL A 34 -11.62 0.43 8.31
N ARG A 35 -12.04 1.71 8.26
CA ARG A 35 -11.54 2.67 7.25
C ARG A 35 -10.03 2.88 7.34
N ARG A 36 -9.49 2.96 8.55
CA ARG A 36 -8.04 3.11 8.77
C ARG A 36 -7.27 1.86 8.32
N SER A 37 -7.75 0.68 8.68
CA SER A 37 -7.13 -0.60 8.30
C SER A 37 -7.17 -0.82 6.79
N THR A 38 -8.31 -0.57 6.15
CA THR A 38 -8.44 -0.68 4.68
C THR A 38 -7.57 0.33 3.93
N PHE A 39 -7.43 1.56 4.44
CA PHE A 39 -6.50 2.53 3.88
C PHE A 39 -5.04 2.07 4.00
N ARG A 40 -4.65 1.54 5.16
CA ARG A 40 -3.30 1.00 5.38
C ARG A 40 -3.03 -0.20 4.48
N LEU A 41 -4.00 -1.11 4.34
CA LEU A 41 -3.95 -2.27 3.48
C LEU A 41 -3.61 -1.87 2.03
N LYS A 42 -4.38 -0.95 1.45
CA LYS A 42 -4.16 -0.45 0.08
C LYS A 42 -2.76 0.14 -0.11
N LYS A 43 -2.26 0.89 0.88
CA LYS A 43 -0.90 1.45 0.83
C LYS A 43 0.18 0.36 0.85
N ILE A 44 -0.01 -0.68 1.66
CA ILE A 44 0.93 -1.80 1.73
C ILE A 44 0.92 -2.58 0.41
N GLU A 45 -0.25 -2.90 -0.13
CA GLU A 45 -0.38 -3.63 -1.39
C GLU A 45 0.30 -2.89 -2.55
N HIS A 46 0.05 -1.58 -2.67
CA HIS A 46 0.71 -0.76 -3.68
C HIS A 46 2.24 -0.69 -3.48
N ARG A 47 2.71 -0.57 -2.23
CA ARG A 47 4.15 -0.56 -1.96
C ARG A 47 4.81 -1.90 -2.27
N LEU A 48 4.15 -3.01 -1.93
CA LEU A 48 4.63 -4.36 -2.27
C LEU A 48 4.70 -4.55 -3.79
N GLU A 49 3.69 -4.12 -4.54
CA GLU A 49 3.71 -4.19 -6.01
C GLU A 49 4.95 -3.50 -6.60
N VAL A 50 5.30 -2.31 -6.08
CA VAL A 50 6.51 -1.59 -6.48
C VAL A 50 7.79 -2.33 -6.09
N LEU A 51 7.88 -2.83 -4.86
CA LEU A 51 9.05 -3.57 -4.37
C LEU A 51 9.26 -4.87 -5.17
N ASP A 52 8.18 -5.56 -5.57
CA ASP A 52 8.23 -6.74 -6.43
C ASP A 52 8.86 -6.41 -7.79
N GLY A 53 8.46 -5.28 -8.39
CA GLY A 53 9.07 -4.77 -9.62
C GLY A 53 10.57 -4.52 -9.47
N TYR A 54 10.98 -3.90 -8.36
CA TYR A 54 12.40 -3.69 -8.08
C TYR A 54 13.17 -4.99 -7.94
N LEU A 55 12.65 -5.96 -7.16
CA LEU A 55 13.29 -7.26 -6.99
C LEU A 55 13.50 -7.99 -8.31
N ILE A 56 12.52 -7.94 -9.21
CA ILE A 56 12.66 -8.48 -10.57
C ILE A 56 13.77 -7.75 -11.34
N ALA A 57 13.86 -6.42 -11.22
CA ALA A 57 14.90 -5.65 -11.87
C ALA A 57 16.32 -5.98 -11.36
N TYR A 58 16.52 -6.12 -10.04
CA TYR A 58 17.83 -6.50 -9.50
C TYR A 58 18.28 -7.89 -9.98
N LEU A 59 17.36 -8.86 -10.04
CA LEU A 59 17.66 -10.21 -10.54
C LEU A 59 18.04 -10.24 -12.02
N ASN A 60 17.65 -9.23 -12.80
CA ASN A 60 17.81 -9.18 -14.26
C ASN A 60 18.49 -7.88 -14.74
N ILE A 61 19.37 -7.31 -13.91
CA ILE A 61 19.84 -5.93 -14.06
C ILE A 61 20.47 -5.64 -15.42
N ASP A 62 21.31 -6.54 -15.94
CA ASP A 62 21.98 -6.36 -17.23
C ASP A 62 20.96 -6.28 -18.37
N GLU A 63 19.92 -7.10 -18.30
CA GLU A 63 18.87 -7.13 -19.32
C GLU A 63 17.92 -5.95 -19.21
N VAL A 64 17.60 -5.50 -17.99
CA VAL A 64 16.85 -4.27 -17.76
C VAL A 64 17.63 -3.07 -18.34
N ILE A 65 18.92 -2.95 -18.04
CA ILE A 65 19.77 -1.88 -18.57
C ILE A 65 19.83 -1.96 -20.10
N ARG A 66 19.95 -3.17 -20.68
CA ARG A 66 19.94 -3.35 -22.14
C ARG A 66 18.64 -2.83 -22.75
N ILE A 67 17.48 -3.21 -22.18
CA ILE A 67 16.16 -2.80 -22.67
C ILE A 67 16.01 -1.27 -22.60
N VAL A 68 16.31 -0.68 -21.43
CA VAL A 68 16.20 0.77 -21.22
C VAL A 68 17.09 1.57 -22.17
N ARG A 69 18.27 1.04 -22.54
CA ARG A 69 19.22 1.74 -23.40
C ARG A 69 19.00 1.52 -24.90
N ARG A 70 18.34 0.45 -25.33
CA ARG A 70 18.37 0.00 -26.73
C ARG A 70 17.00 -0.14 -27.39
N GLU A 71 15.92 -0.13 -26.62
CA GLU A 71 14.57 -0.31 -27.17
C GLU A 71 13.87 1.06 -27.23
N ASP A 72 13.09 1.30 -28.28
CA ASP A 72 12.38 2.58 -28.47
C ASP A 72 11.23 2.77 -27.48
N ASP A 73 10.56 1.67 -27.09
CA ASP A 73 9.58 1.63 -26.01
C ASP A 73 10.04 0.64 -24.92
N PRO A 74 10.92 1.09 -24.00
CA PRO A 74 11.41 0.26 -22.91
C PRO A 74 10.28 -0.25 -22.00
N LYS A 75 9.24 0.57 -21.77
CA LYS A 75 8.16 0.23 -20.84
C LYS A 75 7.38 -0.98 -21.34
N ALA A 76 6.90 -0.93 -22.58
CA ALA A 76 6.17 -2.05 -23.17
C ALA A 76 7.05 -3.31 -23.24
N LYS A 77 8.34 -3.16 -23.53
CA LYS A 77 9.28 -4.29 -23.58
C LYS A 77 9.51 -4.93 -22.20
N LEU A 78 9.68 -4.13 -21.16
CA LEU A 78 9.83 -4.60 -19.77
C LEU A 78 8.57 -5.36 -19.32
N ILE A 79 7.38 -4.80 -19.57
CA ILE A 79 6.09 -5.43 -19.29
C ILE A 79 6.00 -6.80 -19.97
N ALA A 80 6.23 -6.85 -21.28
CA ALA A 80 6.11 -8.08 -22.05
C ALA A 80 7.14 -9.15 -21.62
N LYS A 81 8.39 -8.75 -21.38
CA LYS A 81 9.48 -9.69 -21.07
C LYS A 81 9.38 -10.26 -19.66
N PHE A 82 9.10 -9.41 -18.68
CA PHE A 82 9.14 -9.78 -17.26
C PHE A 82 7.73 -9.97 -16.65
N LYS A 83 6.68 -9.85 -17.48
CA LYS A 83 5.26 -9.95 -17.07
C LYS A 83 4.90 -8.96 -15.96
N LEU A 84 5.43 -7.74 -16.06
CA LEU A 84 5.25 -6.68 -15.06
C LEU A 84 3.89 -6.01 -15.22
N SER A 85 3.35 -5.47 -14.13
CA SER A 85 2.27 -4.49 -14.23
C SER A 85 2.80 -3.15 -14.77
N ASP A 86 1.89 -2.28 -15.19
CA ASP A 86 2.24 -0.92 -15.62
C ASP A 86 2.96 -0.14 -14.50
N VAL A 87 2.47 -0.27 -13.26
CA VAL A 87 3.05 0.34 -12.06
C VAL A 87 4.47 -0.15 -11.81
N GLN A 88 4.70 -1.46 -11.95
CA GLN A 88 6.02 -2.06 -11.77
C GLN A 88 7.01 -1.58 -12.82
N ALA A 89 6.63 -1.61 -14.09
CA ALA A 89 7.49 -1.16 -15.18
C ALA A 89 7.83 0.33 -15.03
N GLU A 90 6.84 1.16 -14.71
CA GLU A 90 7.04 2.58 -14.42
C GLU A 90 7.99 2.79 -13.23
N ALA A 91 7.83 2.04 -12.15
CA ALA A 91 8.72 2.12 -11.00
C ALA A 91 10.16 1.78 -11.37
N ILE A 92 10.38 0.71 -12.14
CA ILE A 92 11.73 0.29 -12.59
C ILE A 92 12.38 1.38 -13.45
N LEU A 93 11.63 1.99 -14.38
CA LEU A 93 12.15 3.08 -15.23
C LEU A 93 12.53 4.33 -14.42
N ASN A 94 11.89 4.54 -13.26
CA ASN A 94 12.20 5.64 -12.35
C ASN A 94 13.36 5.33 -11.38
N LEU A 95 13.95 4.13 -11.42
CA LEU A 95 15.15 3.82 -10.64
C LEU A 95 16.35 4.64 -11.13
N ARG A 96 17.16 5.11 -10.18
CA ARG A 96 18.45 5.73 -10.50
C ARG A 96 19.53 4.66 -10.57
N LEU A 97 20.51 4.78 -11.48
CA LEU A 97 21.60 3.80 -11.58
C LEU A 97 22.38 3.62 -10.27
N ARG A 98 22.57 4.69 -9.50
CA ARG A 98 23.20 4.64 -8.16
C ARG A 98 22.42 3.75 -7.20
N SER A 99 21.12 3.58 -7.45
CA SER A 99 20.24 2.78 -6.63
C SER A 99 20.41 1.28 -6.85
N LEU A 100 21.17 0.87 -7.86
CA LEU A 100 21.34 -0.53 -8.21
C LEU A 100 22.46 -1.23 -7.41
N SER A 101 22.73 -0.77 -6.19
CA SER A 101 23.74 -1.38 -5.32
C SER A 101 23.20 -2.60 -4.58
N ARG A 102 24.09 -3.52 -4.19
CA ARG A 102 23.73 -4.69 -3.37
C ARG A 102 23.15 -4.31 -2.00
N LEU A 103 23.55 -3.17 -1.45
CA LEU A 103 23.02 -2.67 -0.19
C LEU A 103 21.54 -2.31 -0.33
N GLU A 104 21.18 -1.62 -1.41
CA GLU A 104 19.80 -1.25 -1.68
C GLU A 104 18.90 -2.46 -1.95
N GLU A 105 19.42 -3.51 -2.61
CA GLU A 105 18.69 -4.78 -2.76
C GLU A 105 18.33 -5.39 -1.39
N ILE A 106 19.27 -5.39 -0.44
CA ILE A 106 19.05 -5.93 0.92
C ILE A 106 17.98 -5.11 1.65
N GLU A 107 18.03 -3.79 1.55
CA GLU A 107 17.04 -2.90 2.16
C GLU A 107 15.64 -3.13 1.57
N ILE A 108 15.53 -3.26 0.24
CA ILE A 108 14.27 -3.55 -0.46
C ILE A 108 13.69 -4.89 -0.02
N ARG A 109 14.51 -5.95 0.08
CA ARG A 109 14.07 -7.26 0.60
C ARG A 109 13.58 -7.15 2.04
N GLY A 110 14.30 -6.42 2.88
CA GLY A 110 13.91 -6.20 4.29
C GLY A 110 12.58 -5.45 4.41
N GLU A 111 12.38 -4.41 3.60
CA GLU A 111 11.11 -3.68 3.55
C GLU A 111 9.97 -4.59 3.06
N HIS A 112 10.20 -5.32 1.97
CA HIS A 112 9.24 -6.25 1.40
C HIS A 112 8.79 -7.31 2.41
N ASP A 113 9.72 -7.93 3.14
CA ASP A 113 9.41 -8.94 4.14
C ASP A 113 8.61 -8.38 5.31
N LYS A 114 8.96 -7.18 5.77
CA LYS A 114 8.24 -6.49 6.83
C LYS A 114 6.81 -6.18 6.41
N LEU A 115 6.63 -5.61 5.21
CA LEU A 115 5.32 -5.26 4.67
C LEU A 115 4.48 -6.49 4.35
N SER A 116 5.08 -7.58 3.87
CA SER A 116 4.43 -8.87 3.65
C SER A 116 3.87 -9.46 4.95
N LYS A 117 4.60 -9.34 6.06
CA LYS A 117 4.12 -9.76 7.38
C LYS A 117 2.97 -8.89 7.87
N GLU A 118 3.10 -7.56 7.73
CA GLU A 118 2.04 -6.61 8.10
C GLU A 118 0.75 -6.84 7.28
N LEU A 119 0.89 -7.10 5.97
CA LEU A 119 -0.23 -7.44 5.08
C LEU A 119 -1.01 -8.65 5.58
N ARG A 120 -0.31 -9.73 5.93
CA ARG A 120 -0.93 -10.97 6.44
C ARG A 120 -1.68 -10.72 7.74
N ALA A 121 -1.08 -9.96 8.66
CA ALA A 121 -1.72 -9.62 9.92
C ALA A 121 -3.00 -8.78 9.72
N LEU A 122 -2.98 -7.81 8.79
CA LEU A 122 -4.15 -6.98 8.51
C LEU A 122 -5.27 -7.71 7.76
N LYS A 123 -4.96 -8.74 6.96
CA LYS A 123 -5.96 -9.58 6.28
C LYS A 123 -6.65 -10.60 7.21
N GLN A 124 -6.10 -10.83 8.40
CA GLN A 124 -6.68 -11.72 9.41
C GLN A 124 -7.59 -10.99 10.42
N LEU A 125 -7.63 -9.65 10.38
CA LEU A 125 -8.55 -8.81 11.16
C LEU A 125 -9.93 -8.76 10.51
#